data_AF-A0A3E2TCK9-F1
#
_entry.id   AF-A0A3E2TCK9-F1
#
_cell.length_a   1.000
_cell.length_b   1.000
_cell.length_c   1.000
_cell.angle_alpha   90.00
_cell.angle_beta   90.00
_cell.angle_gamma   90.00
#
_symmetry.space_group_name_H-M   'P 1'
#
loop_
_entity.id
_entity.type
_entity.pdbx_description
1 polymer ?
#
loop_
_entity_poly.entity_id
_entity_poly.type
_entity_poly.pdbx_seq_one_letter_code
_entity_poly.pdbx_strand_id
1 'polypeptide(L)'
;MEEVRLIDANALHKRIEMNLRASNPFTIEECCYKNALNSVDEAPAIDPKTLRPVAHWEEIPGSYDVCAGENGSWCVPATRCSNPECGEVNPCGLKTPFCPMCGFRMEDVPYDDD
;
A
#
# COMPACT_ATOMS: atom_id res chain seq x y z
N MET A 1 -18.55 -0.47 -4.25
CA MET A 1 -17.27 -0.88 -3.66
C MET A 1 -17.29 -0.37 -2.24
N GLU A 2 -17.05 -1.22 -1.25
CA GLU A 2 -16.92 -0.76 0.14
C GLU A 2 -15.68 0.13 0.25
N GLU A 3 -15.71 1.18 1.07
CA GLU A 3 -14.54 2.04 1.26
C GLU A 3 -13.40 1.24 1.90
N VAL A 4 -12.28 1.09 1.20
CA VAL A 4 -11.07 0.47 1.75
C VAL A 4 -10.35 1.49 2.63
N ARG A 5 -10.23 1.20 3.91
CA ARG A 5 -9.56 2.05 4.90
C ARG A 5 -8.39 1.27 5.52
N LEU A 6 -7.35 2.00 5.93
CA LEU A 6 -6.18 1.43 6.63
C LEU A 6 -6.54 0.70 7.94
N ILE A 7 -7.64 1.10 8.57
CA ILE A 7 -8.20 0.48 9.77
C ILE A 7 -9.61 0.01 9.49
N ASP A 8 -10.08 -0.98 10.26
CA ASP A 8 -11.50 -1.37 10.29
C ASP A 8 -12.33 -0.30 11.02
N ALA A 9 -12.64 0.77 10.29
CA ALA A 9 -13.45 1.88 10.79
C ALA A 9 -14.88 1.44 11.12
N ASN A 10 -15.41 0.41 10.46
CA ASN A 10 -16.74 -0.13 10.69
C ASN A 10 -16.84 -0.81 12.06
N ALA A 11 -15.85 -1.64 12.43
CA ALA A 11 -15.77 -2.24 13.75
C ALA A 11 -15.58 -1.20 14.86
N LEU A 12 -14.73 -0.19 14.61
CA LEU A 12 -14.55 0.93 15.55
C LEU A 12 -15.85 1.72 15.74
N HIS A 13 -16.51 2.11 14.65
CA HIS A 13 -17.78 2.83 14.67
C HIS A 13 -18.83 2.07 15.47
N LYS A 14 -19.02 0.78 15.18
CA LYS A 14 -19.97 -0.10 15.90
C LYS A 14 -19.67 -0.16 17.40
N ARG A 15 -18.40 -0.24 17.79
CA ARG A 15 -18.00 -0.26 19.20
C ARG A 15 -18.34 1.05 19.91
N ILE A 16 -18.10 2.19 19.27
CA ILE A 16 -18.43 3.51 19.83
C ILE A 16 -19.97 3.66 19.94
N GLU A 17 -20.72 3.20 18.94
CA GLU A 17 -22.18 3.24 18.96
C GLU A 17 -22.77 2.41 20.12
N MET A 18 -22.21 1.23 20.39
CA MET A 18 -22.62 0.43 21.54
C MET A 18 -22.40 1.15 22.87
N ASN A 19 -21.27 1.84 23.03
CA ASN A 19 -20.97 2.61 24.24
C ASN A 19 -21.91 3.83 24.36
N LEU A 20 -22.20 4.52 23.26
CA LEU A 20 -23.17 5.61 23.24
C LEU A 20 -24.54 5.15 23.73
N ARG A 21 -25.03 4.00 23.24
CA ARG A 21 -26.31 3.42 23.66
C ARG A 21 -26.33 3.00 25.13
N ALA A 22 -25.18 2.64 25.69
CA ALA A 22 -25.03 2.30 27.11
C ALA A 22 -24.80 3.53 28.01
N SER A 23 -24.49 4.69 27.43
CA SER A 23 -24.19 5.92 28.17
C SER A 23 -25.47 6.59 28.70
N ASN A 24 -25.32 7.35 29.78
CA ASN A 24 -26.43 8.14 30.32
C ASN A 24 -26.71 9.34 29.39
N PRO A 25 -27.97 9.56 28.97
CA PRO A 25 -28.32 10.69 28.13
C PRO A 25 -28.12 12.02 28.89
N PHE A 26 -27.90 13.09 28.13
CA PHE A 26 -27.67 14.46 28.61
C PHE A 26 -26.40 14.62 29.46
N THR A 27 -25.40 13.78 29.22
CA THR A 27 -24.09 13.86 29.88
C THR A 27 -23.00 14.31 28.91
N ILE A 28 -21.88 14.76 29.47
CA ILE A 28 -20.66 15.04 28.70
C ILE A 28 -20.17 13.76 27.99
N GLU A 29 -20.31 12.60 28.63
CA GLU A 29 -19.93 11.31 28.05
C GLU A 29 -20.72 11.00 26.77
N GLU A 30 -22.03 11.20 26.76
CA GLU A 30 -22.86 11.04 25.55
C GLU A 30 -22.36 11.94 24.42
N CYS A 31 -22.05 13.21 24.74
CA CYS A 31 -21.51 14.16 23.77
C CYS A 31 -20.15 13.70 23.21
N CYS A 32 -19.28 13.15 24.05
CA CYS A 32 -17.98 12.60 23.64
C CYS A 32 -18.14 11.44 22.66
N TYR A 33 -19.05 10.49 22.91
CA TYR A 33 -19.27 9.39 21.98
C TYR A 33 -19.87 9.84 20.65
N LYS A 34 -20.80 10.80 20.65
CA LYS A 34 -21.34 11.40 19.41
C LYS A 34 -20.25 12.09 18.59
N ASN A 35 -19.40 12.88 19.25
CA ASN A 35 -18.26 13.52 18.58
C ASN A 35 -17.27 12.49 18.01
N ALA A 36 -17.03 11.40 18.73
CA ALA A 36 -16.16 10.32 18.24
C ALA A 36 -16.74 9.62 17.01
N LEU A 37 -18.05 9.36 16.95
CA LEU A 37 -18.72 8.84 15.76
C LEU A 37 -18.56 9.78 14.57
N ASN A 38 -18.91 11.06 14.76
CA ASN A 38 -18.76 12.09 13.71
C ASN A 38 -17.31 12.16 13.20
N SER A 39 -16.32 12.02 14.09
CA SER A 39 -14.90 12.03 13.70
C SER A 39 -14.52 10.82 12.84
N VAL A 40 -15.12 9.65 13.07
CA VAL A 40 -14.89 8.44 12.24
C VAL A 40 -15.57 8.58 10.88
N ASP A 41 -16.78 9.15 10.85
CA ASP A 41 -17.55 9.37 9.64
C ASP A 41 -16.89 10.40 8.72
N GLU A 42 -16.39 11.50 9.29
CA GLU A 42 -15.70 12.58 8.56
C GLU A 42 -14.26 12.23 8.19
N ALA A 43 -13.64 11.24 8.85
CA ALA A 43 -12.29 10.83 8.52
C ALA A 43 -12.21 10.29 7.08
N PRO A 44 -11.24 10.78 6.27
CA PRO A 44 -11.12 10.33 4.90
C PRO A 44 -10.77 8.84 4.83
N ALA A 45 -11.35 8.15 3.86
CA ALA A 45 -10.87 6.82 3.51
C ALA A 45 -9.49 6.93 2.84
N ILE A 46 -8.49 6.28 3.45
CA ILE A 46 -7.15 6.18 2.90
C ILE A 46 -6.94 4.74 2.43
N ASP A 47 -6.82 4.57 1.12
CA ASP A 47 -6.43 3.29 0.54
C ASP A 47 -4.95 3.04 0.85
N PRO A 48 -4.60 1.95 1.57
CA PRO A 48 -3.21 1.59 1.85
C PRO A 48 -2.33 1.50 0.61
N LYS A 49 -2.91 1.20 -0.57
CA LYS A 49 -2.19 1.13 -1.85
C LYS A 49 -1.68 2.50 -2.29
N THR A 50 -2.40 3.57 -1.97
CA THR A 50 -2.01 4.95 -2.30
C THR A 50 -0.94 5.52 -1.36
N LEU A 51 -0.76 4.90 -0.18
CA LEU A 51 0.28 5.29 0.78
C LEU A 51 1.67 4.78 0.40
N ARG A 52 1.76 3.76 -0.46
CA ARG A 52 3.05 3.28 -0.95
C ARG A 52 3.51 4.20 -2.09
N PRO A 53 4.70 4.82 -1.99
CA PRO A 53 5.23 5.56 -3.10
C PRO A 53 5.53 4.62 -4.28
N VAL A 54 5.40 5.16 -5.49
CA VAL A 54 5.53 4.42 -6.75
C VAL A 54 6.83 4.77 -7.46
N ALA A 55 7.36 3.79 -8.19
CA ALA A 55 8.48 3.92 -9.11
C ALA A 55 8.25 2.97 -10.30
N HIS A 56 9.21 2.92 -11.23
CA HIS A 56 9.22 2.01 -12.37
C HIS A 56 10.64 1.49 -12.63
N TRP A 57 10.74 0.39 -13.38
CA TRP A 57 12.00 -0.24 -13.76
C TRP A 57 12.53 0.39 -15.03
N GLU A 58 13.57 1.21 -14.90
CA GLU A 58 14.31 1.76 -16.03
C GLU A 58 15.31 0.74 -16.56
N GLU A 59 15.34 0.52 -17.87
CA GLU A 59 16.41 -0.28 -18.49
C GLU A 59 17.74 0.47 -18.45
N ILE A 60 18.82 -0.26 -18.19
CA ILE A 60 20.19 0.26 -18.20
C ILE A 60 20.79 -0.03 -19.58
N PRO A 61 21.07 0.99 -20.41
CA PRO A 61 21.57 0.77 -21.77
C PRO A 61 22.86 -0.05 -21.81
N GLY A 62 22.88 -1.08 -22.65
CA GLY A 62 24.05 -1.95 -22.85
C GLY A 62 24.36 -2.90 -21.70
N SER A 63 23.49 -3.01 -20.70
CA SER A 63 23.64 -3.92 -19.56
C SER A 63 22.56 -5.00 -19.57
N TYR A 64 22.94 -6.24 -19.22
CA TYR A 64 22.07 -7.40 -19.29
C TYR A 64 22.30 -8.32 -18.08
N ASP A 65 21.23 -8.91 -17.58
CA ASP A 65 21.28 -10.00 -16.61
C ASP A 65 21.14 -11.35 -17.33
N VAL A 66 21.93 -12.32 -16.90
CA VAL A 66 21.84 -13.71 -17.38
C VAL A 66 21.06 -14.51 -16.36
N CYS A 67 19.84 -14.89 -16.74
CA CYS A 67 18.96 -15.72 -15.94
C CYS A 67 19.14 -17.19 -16.31
N ALA A 68 19.09 -18.07 -15.33
CA ALA A 68 19.05 -19.51 -15.53
C ALA A 68 17.66 -20.05 -15.16
N GLY A 69 17.18 -21.02 -15.92
CA GLY A 69 15.97 -21.77 -15.61
C GLY A 69 16.05 -23.19 -16.15
N GLU A 70 14.94 -23.92 -16.03
CA GLU A 70 14.88 -25.36 -16.31
C GLU A 70 15.33 -25.71 -17.74
N ASN A 71 15.03 -24.83 -18.71
CA ASN A 71 15.33 -25.05 -20.13
C ASN A 71 16.62 -24.36 -20.63
N GLY A 72 17.47 -23.88 -19.73
CA GLY A 72 18.73 -23.20 -20.06
C GLY A 72 18.80 -21.76 -19.57
N SER A 73 19.75 -20.99 -20.11
CA SER A 73 19.93 -19.58 -19.76
C SER A 73 19.41 -18.64 -20.84
N TRP A 74 18.94 -17.47 -20.41
CA TRP A 74 18.52 -16.37 -21.29
C TRP A 74 19.03 -15.04 -20.74
N CYS A 75 19.14 -14.04 -21.62
CA CYS A 75 19.55 -12.69 -21.23
C CYS A 75 18.34 -11.77 -21.25
N VAL A 76 18.25 -10.89 -20.26
CA VAL A 76 17.24 -9.82 -20.16
C VAL A 76 17.95 -8.49 -19.92
N PRO A 77 17.39 -7.35 -20.36
CA PRO A 77 17.94 -6.05 -20.02
C PRO A 77 18.05 -5.87 -18.51
N ALA A 78 19.21 -5.45 -18.03
CA ALA A 78 19.36 -5.05 -16.64
C ALA A 78 18.50 -3.81 -16.39
N THR A 79 17.87 -3.74 -15.22
CA THR A 79 17.00 -2.61 -14.86
C THR A 79 17.44 -1.96 -13.57
N ARG A 80 16.99 -0.73 -13.30
CA ARG A 80 17.19 -0.04 -12.02
C ARG A 80 15.90 0.64 -11.57
N CYS A 81 15.81 0.92 -10.27
CA CYS A 81 14.68 1.65 -9.72
C CYS A 81 14.72 3.13 -10.15
N SER A 82 13.61 3.67 -10.68
CA SER A 82 13.50 5.09 -11.05
C SER A 82 13.37 6.04 -9.85
N ASN A 83 13.20 5.52 -8.63
CA ASN A 83 13.24 6.36 -7.43
C ASN A 83 14.65 7.00 -7.31
N PRO A 84 14.78 8.33 -7.38
CA PRO A 84 16.08 9.02 -7.40
C PRO A 84 16.88 8.87 -6.11
N GLU A 85 16.21 8.58 -4.98
CA GLU A 85 16.89 8.30 -3.70
C GLU A 85 17.41 6.86 -3.62
N CYS A 86 16.84 5.95 -4.42
CA CYS A 86 17.25 4.56 -4.50
C CYS A 86 18.25 4.37 -5.65
N GLY A 87 17.79 4.49 -6.90
CA GLY A 87 18.63 4.35 -8.11
C GLY A 87 19.29 2.98 -8.29
N GLU A 88 19.11 2.05 -7.35
CA GLU A 88 19.80 0.77 -7.32
C GLU A 88 19.39 -0.13 -8.49
N VAL A 89 20.36 -0.90 -8.96
CA VAL A 89 20.16 -1.93 -9.97
C VAL A 89 19.24 -3.00 -9.40
N ASN A 90 18.28 -3.46 -10.19
CA ASN A 90 17.42 -4.58 -9.86
C ASN A 90 18.30 -5.83 -9.72
N PRO A 91 18.43 -6.41 -8.51
CA PRO A 91 19.24 -7.61 -8.33
C PRO A 91 18.57 -8.86 -8.92
N CYS A 92 17.28 -8.75 -9.28
CA CYS A 92 16.54 -9.80 -9.93
C CYS A 92 16.55 -9.51 -11.44
N GLY A 93 16.94 -10.48 -12.26
CA GLY A 93 16.73 -10.39 -13.72
C GLY A 93 15.24 -10.42 -14.14
N LEU A 94 14.31 -10.27 -13.20
CA LEU A 94 12.88 -10.14 -13.44
C LEU A 94 12.39 -8.83 -12.81
N LYS A 95 11.49 -8.14 -13.51
CA LYS A 95 10.80 -6.96 -12.98
C LYS A 95 9.84 -7.40 -11.88
N THR A 96 10.18 -7.13 -10.62
CA THR A 96 9.34 -7.46 -9.46
C THR A 96 8.31 -6.36 -9.19
N PRO A 97 7.15 -6.68 -8.57
CA PRO A 97 6.13 -5.67 -8.23
C PRO A 97 6.60 -4.62 -7.21
N PHE A 98 7.69 -4.89 -6.50
CA PHE A 98 8.30 -3.99 -5.54
C PHE A 98 9.81 -3.93 -5.74
N CYS A 99 10.39 -2.75 -5.56
CA CYS A 99 11.85 -2.61 -5.49
C CYS A 99 12.35 -3.30 -4.20
N PRO A 100 13.28 -4.27 -4.29
CA PRO A 100 13.77 -4.97 -3.10
C PRO A 100 14.65 -4.08 -2.20
N MET A 101 15.13 -2.95 -2.71
CA MET A 101 16.01 -2.04 -1.98
C MET A 101 15.24 -0.97 -1.20
N CYS A 102 14.22 -0.34 -1.81
CA CYS A 102 13.47 0.76 -1.20
C CYS A 102 11.99 0.45 -0.91
N GLY A 103 11.47 -0.69 -1.37
CA GLY A 103 10.09 -1.11 -1.13
C GLY A 103 9.02 -0.34 -1.93
N PHE A 104 9.42 0.57 -2.82
CA PHE A 104 8.48 1.28 -3.70
C PHE A 104 7.75 0.28 -4.60
N ARG A 105 6.46 0.54 -4.84
CA ARG A 105 5.67 -0.25 -5.79
C ARG A 105 6.11 0.08 -7.21
N MET A 106 6.29 -0.95 -8.04
CA MET A 106 6.73 -0.83 -9.42
C MET A 106 5.50 -0.82 -10.34
N GLU A 107 5.20 0.32 -10.94
CA GLU A 107 3.99 0.51 -11.76
C GLU A 107 3.97 -0.30 -13.06
N ASP A 108 5.15 -0.67 -13.57
CA ASP A 108 5.29 -1.50 -14.78
C ASP A 108 4.87 -2.96 -14.59
N VAL A 109 4.68 -3.39 -13.34
CA VAL A 109 4.45 -4.79 -13.00
C VAL A 109 3.06 -4.92 -12.38
N PRO A 110 2.18 -5.75 -12.98
CA PRO A 110 0.91 -6.07 -12.37
C PRO A 110 1.11 -6.59 -10.94
N TYR A 111 0.34 -6.03 -10.02
CA TYR A 111 0.24 -6.50 -8.66
C TYR A 111 -1.24 -6.77 -8.43
N ASP A 112 -1.62 -8.03 -8.63
CA ASP A 112 -2.95 -8.50 -8.28
C ASP A 112 -2.97 -8.72 -6.77
N ASP A 113 -3.84 -7.97 -6.09
CA ASP A 113 -4.11 -8.16 -4.67
C ASP A 113 -5.17 -9.27 -4.57
N ASP A 114 -4.76 -10.50 -4.26
CA ASP A 114 -5.67 -11.59 -3.86
C ASP A 114 -6.58 -11.19 -2.69
#